data_AF-A0A832X478-F1
#
_entry.id   AF-A0A832X478-F1
#
_cell.length_a   1.000
_cell.length_b   1.000
_cell.length_c   1.000
_cell.angle_alpha   90.00
_cell.angle_beta   90.00
_cell.angle_gamma   90.00
#
_symmetry.space_group_name_H-M   'P 1'
#
loop_
_entity.id
_entity.type
_entity.pdbx_description
1 polymer ?
#
loop_
_entity_poly.entity_id
_entity_poly.type
_entity_poly.pdbx_seq_one_letter_code
_entity_poly.pdbx_strand_id
1 'polypeptide(L)'
;MQSETGVSMTYNERGLSECVAQILIAFLVILVTLLIIGAMTGVIPGLLQKTAFIVVTATPYQTGDETHVILLYHKQGDKVNLNGTSQTDGVSEIAIMLTPPSGSPVLVRPGTTIKSTAWGPGQYLVIYETPPGTYLYSDLPTVDMEILKSDDYTVQIIDTKVNVLLHTLPVKIP
;
A
#
# COMPACT_ATOMS: atom_id res chain seq x y z
N MET A 1 -63.73 50.70 17.94
CA MET A 1 -63.67 49.25 17.65
C MET A 1 -62.27 48.94 17.09
N GLN A 2 -61.29 48.83 17.99
CA GLN A 2 -60.05 48.07 17.80
C GLN A 2 -60.23 46.84 18.71
N SER A 3 -59.63 45.67 18.54
CA SER A 3 -58.53 45.09 17.75
C SER A 3 -58.67 43.57 18.01
N GLU A 4 -58.20 42.69 17.12
CA GLU A 4 -57.57 41.38 17.47
C GLU A 4 -57.49 40.44 16.25
N THR A 5 -56.46 40.57 15.42
CA THR A 5 -56.09 39.55 14.42
C THR A 5 -54.58 39.46 14.21
N GLY A 6 -53.79 39.66 15.27
CA GLY A 6 -52.33 39.82 15.15
C GLY A 6 -51.44 38.91 16.02
N VAL A 7 -51.98 37.93 16.75
CA VAL A 7 -51.19 37.18 17.76
C VAL A 7 -51.08 35.67 17.48
N SER A 8 -51.95 35.09 16.65
CA SER A 8 -52.03 33.63 16.52
C SER A 8 -51.06 33.00 15.51
N MET A 9 -50.45 33.74 14.58
CA MET A 9 -49.53 33.15 13.59
C MET A 9 -48.07 33.06 14.06
N THR A 10 -47.63 33.94 14.97
CA THR A 10 -46.22 34.00 15.41
C THR A 10 -45.83 32.87 16.37
N TYR A 11 -46.78 32.32 17.12
CA TYR A 11 -46.50 31.28 18.12
C TYR A 11 -46.29 29.90 17.47
N ASN A 12 -47.07 29.60 16.43
CA ASN A 12 -47.02 28.30 15.75
C ASN A 12 -45.75 28.15 14.91
N GLU A 13 -45.31 29.23 14.24
CA GLU A 13 -44.05 29.24 13.47
C GLU A 13 -42.81 29.15 14.36
N ARG A 14 -42.84 29.80 15.54
CA ARG A 14 -41.76 29.70 16.53
C ARG A 14 -41.67 28.30 17.11
N GLY A 15 -42.80 27.71 17.52
CA GLY A 15 -42.83 26.34 18.05
C GLY A 15 -42.43 25.29 17.00
N LEU A 16 -42.83 25.46 15.74
CA LEU A 16 -42.42 24.59 14.65
C LEU A 16 -40.91 24.72 14.36
N SER A 17 -40.38 25.96 14.32
CA SER A 17 -38.95 26.21 14.09
C SER A 17 -38.08 25.67 15.22
N GLU A 18 -38.53 25.79 16.48
CA GLU A 18 -37.82 25.27 17.65
C GLU A 18 -37.82 23.73 17.64
N CYS A 19 -38.96 23.12 17.32
CA CYS A 19 -39.06 21.66 17.18
C CYS A 19 -38.17 21.12 16.06
N VAL A 20 -38.18 21.76 14.88
CA VAL A 20 -37.30 21.39 13.76
C VAL A 20 -35.83 21.56 14.15
N ALA A 21 -35.46 22.66 14.80
CA ALA A 21 -34.10 22.87 15.27
C ALA A 21 -33.66 21.80 16.27
N GLN A 22 -34.52 21.43 17.21
CA GLN A 22 -34.22 20.40 18.21
C GLN A 22 -34.05 19.01 17.57
N ILE A 23 -34.90 18.67 16.59
CA ILE A 23 -34.77 17.42 15.82
C ILE A 23 -33.44 17.40 15.05
N LEU A 24 -33.08 18.49 14.38
CA LEU A 24 -31.81 18.60 13.65
C LEU A 24 -30.59 18.49 14.57
N ILE A 25 -30.64 19.12 15.75
CA ILE A 25 -29.60 19.00 16.77
C ILE A 25 -29.49 17.56 17.25
N ALA A 26 -30.61 16.88 17.53
CA ALA A 26 -30.60 15.48 17.95
C ALA A 26 -29.97 14.57 16.88
N PHE A 27 -30.32 14.74 15.61
CA PHE A 27 -29.70 14.02 14.49
C PHE A 27 -28.20 14.30 14.40
N LEU A 28 -27.78 15.56 14.54
CA LEU A 28 -26.36 15.93 14.50
C LEU A 28 -25.58 15.26 15.64
N VAL A 29 -26.12 15.27 16.85
CA VAL A 29 -25.49 14.63 18.02
C VAL A 29 -25.37 13.12 17.81
N ILE A 30 -26.39 12.46 17.28
CA ILE A 30 -26.35 11.03 16.94
C ILE A 30 -25.27 10.76 15.89
N LEU A 31 -25.23 11.55 14.81
CA LEU A 31 -24.24 11.41 13.75
C LEU A 31 -22.80 11.56 14.28
N VAL A 32 -22.53 12.61 15.07
CA VAL A 32 -21.22 12.85 15.67
C VAL A 32 -20.85 11.71 16.62
N THR A 33 -21.80 11.22 17.41
CA THR A 33 -21.56 10.08 18.32
C THR A 33 -21.20 8.82 17.54
N LEU A 34 -21.90 8.51 16.44
CA LEU A 34 -21.57 7.38 15.58
C LEU A 34 -20.20 7.52 14.92
N LEU A 35 -19.82 8.74 14.51
CA LEU A 35 -18.48 9.00 13.98
C LEU A 35 -17.40 8.79 15.04
N ILE A 36 -17.60 9.26 16.27
CA ILE A 36 -16.65 9.06 17.38
C ILE A 36 -16.53 7.56 17.70
N ILE A 37 -17.65 6.85 17.83
CA ILE A 37 -17.65 5.39 18.06
C ILE A 37 -16.93 4.69 16.91
N GLY A 38 -17.24 5.04 15.66
CA GLY A 38 -16.59 4.47 14.48
C GLY A 38 -15.09 4.74 14.43
N ALA A 39 -14.64 5.90 14.89
CA ALA A 39 -13.22 6.23 14.99
C ALA A 39 -12.52 5.43 16.10
N MET A 40 -13.13 5.35 17.28
CA MET A 40 -12.56 4.64 18.44
C MET A 40 -12.55 3.12 18.28
N THR A 41 -13.55 2.56 17.62
CA THR A 41 -13.67 1.11 17.35
C THR A 41 -12.83 0.65 16.16
N GLY A 42 -12.14 1.58 15.47
CA GLY A 42 -11.30 1.25 14.32
C GLY A 42 -12.07 1.03 13.03
N VAL A 43 -13.40 1.19 13.00
CA VAL A 43 -14.21 1.07 11.77
C VAL A 43 -13.82 2.15 10.76
N ILE A 44 -13.71 3.41 11.20
CA ILE A 44 -13.30 4.52 10.32
C ILE A 44 -11.82 4.41 9.92
N PRO A 45 -10.86 4.16 10.84
CA PRO A 45 -9.48 3.84 10.46
C PRO A 45 -9.34 2.64 9.52
N GLY A 46 -10.19 1.61 9.64
CA GLY A 46 -10.21 0.45 8.75
C GLY A 46 -10.76 0.74 7.36
N LEU A 47 -11.58 1.80 7.21
CA LEU A 47 -12.03 2.32 5.92
C LEU A 47 -10.97 3.19 5.25
N LEU A 48 -10.06 3.79 6.02
CA LEU A 48 -8.89 4.48 5.49
C LEU A 48 -7.87 3.43 5.07
N GLN A 49 -7.74 3.20 3.76
CA GLN A 49 -6.73 2.30 3.22
C GLN A 49 -5.33 2.86 3.58
N LYS A 50 -4.71 2.28 4.61
CA LYS A 50 -3.35 2.63 5.02
C LYS A 50 -2.37 1.99 4.05
N THR A 51 -1.47 2.80 3.50
CA THR A 51 -0.33 2.28 2.73
C THR A 51 0.70 1.61 3.65
N ALA A 52 1.36 0.58 3.16
CA ALA A 52 2.43 -0.08 3.92
C ALA A 52 3.61 0.86 4.18
N PHE A 53 4.12 0.88 5.41
CA PHE A 53 5.39 1.51 5.71
C PHE A 53 6.49 0.45 5.62
N ILE A 54 7.38 0.54 4.64
CA ILE A 54 8.52 -0.37 4.48
C ILE A 54 9.81 0.44 4.33
N VAL A 55 10.91 -0.08 4.87
CA VAL A 55 12.26 0.44 4.63
C VAL A 55 13.05 -0.65 3.92
N VAL A 56 13.42 -0.41 2.67
CA VAL A 56 14.05 -1.39 1.79
C VAL A 56 15.35 -0.83 1.21
N THR A 57 16.35 -1.69 1.04
CA THR A 57 17.52 -1.39 0.21
C THR A 57 17.62 -2.35 -0.95
N ALA A 58 18.10 -1.85 -2.09
CA ALA A 58 18.44 -2.65 -3.26
C ALA A 58 19.95 -2.57 -3.49
N THR A 59 20.61 -3.71 -3.61
CA THR A 59 22.06 -3.78 -3.80
C THR A 59 22.40 -4.83 -4.85
N PRO A 60 23.44 -4.61 -5.69
CA PRO A 60 23.95 -5.68 -6.53
C PRO A 60 24.54 -6.78 -5.65
N TYR A 61 24.37 -8.03 -6.06
CA TYR A 61 24.99 -9.18 -5.41
C TYR A 61 25.57 -10.10 -6.48
N GLN A 62 26.80 -10.56 -6.26
CA GLN A 62 27.50 -11.46 -7.15
C GLN A 62 27.38 -12.89 -6.62
N THR A 63 26.75 -13.79 -7.39
CA THR A 63 26.50 -15.18 -6.98
C THR A 63 27.54 -16.16 -7.52
N GLY A 64 28.42 -15.71 -8.41
CA GLY A 64 29.49 -16.49 -9.04
C GLY A 64 30.32 -15.62 -9.97
N ASP A 65 31.15 -16.24 -10.80
CA ASP A 65 31.88 -15.51 -11.84
C ASP A 65 30.86 -14.93 -12.85
N GLU A 66 30.86 -13.60 -12.99
CA GLU A 66 30.00 -12.83 -13.90
C GLU A 66 28.48 -12.86 -13.64
N THR A 67 28.00 -13.62 -12.65
CA THR A 67 26.55 -13.69 -12.32
C THR A 67 26.15 -12.59 -11.34
N HIS A 68 25.38 -11.62 -11.83
CA HIS A 68 24.89 -10.48 -11.06
C HIS A 68 23.38 -10.52 -10.88
N VAL A 69 22.94 -10.28 -9.66
CA VAL A 69 21.53 -10.17 -9.27
C VAL A 69 21.30 -8.90 -8.44
N ILE A 70 20.04 -8.51 -8.27
CA ILE A 70 19.68 -7.43 -7.35
C ILE A 70 19.07 -8.05 -6.09
N LEU A 71 19.68 -7.79 -4.94
CA LEU A 71 19.18 -8.18 -3.64
C LEU A 71 18.36 -7.04 -3.02
N LEU A 72 17.08 -7.30 -2.75
CA LEU A 72 16.19 -6.43 -2.01
C LEU A 72 16.15 -6.87 -0.55
N TYR A 73 16.63 -6.04 0.36
CA TYR A 73 16.64 -6.33 1.79
C TYR A 73 15.59 -5.48 2.53
N HIS A 74 14.66 -6.12 3.22
CA HIS A 74 13.66 -5.46 4.06
C HIS A 74 14.28 -5.16 5.42
N LYS A 75 14.60 -3.89 5.67
CA LYS A 75 15.27 -3.47 6.89
C LYS A 75 14.29 -3.39 8.06
N GLN A 76 13.17 -2.71 7.85
CA GLN A 76 12.22 -2.34 8.90
C GLN A 76 10.83 -2.05 8.32
N GLY A 77 9.82 -2.02 9.18
CA GLY A 77 8.45 -1.66 8.85
C GLY A 77 7.51 -2.86 8.79
N ASP A 78 6.45 -2.71 8.02
CA ASP A 78 5.36 -3.65 7.90
C ASP A 78 5.74 -4.86 7.03
N LYS A 79 5.14 -6.02 7.33
CA LYS A 79 5.14 -7.16 6.40
C LYS A 79 4.21 -6.87 5.24
N VAL A 80 4.60 -7.27 4.04
CA VAL A 80 3.84 -7.06 2.81
C VAL A 80 3.71 -8.34 2.01
N ASN A 81 2.54 -8.56 1.44
CA ASN A 81 2.30 -9.64 0.48
C ASN A 81 2.88 -9.22 -0.88
N LEU A 82 3.41 -10.17 -1.62
CA LEU A 82 3.90 -9.93 -2.97
C LEU A 82 2.74 -10.10 -3.97
N ASN A 83 2.55 -9.12 -4.84
CA ASN A 83 1.51 -9.17 -5.87
C ASN A 83 1.68 -10.40 -6.76
N GLY A 84 0.59 -11.10 -7.02
CA GLY A 84 0.59 -12.36 -7.78
C GLY A 84 0.95 -13.59 -6.94
N THR A 85 0.94 -13.49 -5.61
CA THR A 85 1.08 -14.63 -4.69
C THR A 85 -0.18 -14.85 -3.86
N SER A 86 -0.27 -15.99 -3.17
CA SER A 86 -1.35 -16.32 -2.23
C SER A 86 -1.05 -15.92 -0.78
N GLN A 87 -0.08 -15.03 -0.55
CA GLN A 87 0.29 -14.56 0.79
C GLN A 87 -0.86 -13.73 1.40
N THR A 88 -1.10 -13.88 2.70
CA THR A 88 -2.24 -13.23 3.38
C THR A 88 -1.90 -12.57 4.72
N ASP A 89 -0.69 -12.78 5.24
CA ASP A 89 -0.25 -12.27 6.55
C ASP A 89 0.42 -10.88 6.49
N GLY A 90 0.54 -10.28 5.30
CA GLY A 90 1.00 -8.91 5.11
C GLY A 90 -0.12 -7.87 5.25
N VAL A 91 0.25 -6.64 5.67
CA VAL A 91 -0.71 -5.54 5.87
C VAL A 91 -1.21 -4.97 4.54
N SER A 92 -0.33 -4.95 3.53
CA SER A 92 -0.66 -4.57 2.16
C SER A 92 -0.10 -5.57 1.15
N GLU A 93 -0.40 -5.35 -0.12
CA GLU A 93 0.20 -6.05 -1.24
C GLU A 93 1.09 -5.07 -2.02
N ILE A 94 2.28 -5.52 -2.44
CA ILE A 94 3.22 -4.72 -3.22
C ILE A 94 3.53 -5.35 -4.58
N ALA A 95 3.63 -4.53 -5.61
CA ALA A 95 4.22 -4.87 -6.89
C ALA A 95 5.63 -4.28 -6.97
N ILE A 96 6.52 -5.01 -7.64
CA ILE A 96 7.90 -4.58 -7.88
C ILE A 96 8.08 -4.40 -9.38
N MET A 97 8.50 -3.22 -9.79
CA MET A 97 8.91 -2.95 -11.17
C MET A 97 10.42 -2.79 -11.25
N LEU A 98 11.03 -3.36 -12.28
CA LEU A 98 12.42 -3.16 -12.61
C LEU A 98 12.50 -2.34 -13.90
N THR A 99 13.18 -1.21 -13.88
CA THR A 99 13.51 -0.47 -15.09
C THR A 99 14.92 -0.86 -15.49
N PRO A 100 15.10 -1.67 -16.55
CA PRO A 100 16.39 -1.95 -17.12
C PRO A 100 16.97 -0.70 -17.82
N PRO A 101 18.25 -0.71 -18.19
CA PRO A 101 18.90 0.38 -18.93
C PRO A 101 18.23 0.71 -20.27
N SER A 102 17.52 -0.25 -20.87
CA SER A 102 16.73 -0.04 -22.08
C SER A 102 15.53 0.91 -21.87
N GLY A 103 15.21 1.24 -20.61
CA GLY A 103 14.38 2.38 -20.23
C GLY A 103 12.90 2.06 -19.94
N SER A 104 12.39 0.91 -20.36
CA SER A 104 10.98 0.56 -20.14
C SER A 104 10.80 -0.28 -18.87
N PRO A 105 10.04 0.18 -17.86
CA PRO A 105 9.77 -0.60 -16.66
C PRO A 105 9.07 -1.92 -16.97
N VAL A 106 9.55 -3.01 -16.37
CA VAL A 106 8.94 -4.34 -16.43
C VAL A 106 8.46 -4.76 -15.05
N LEU A 107 7.29 -5.41 -15.00
CA LEU A 107 6.81 -6.02 -13.76
C LEU A 107 7.66 -7.25 -13.42
N VAL A 108 8.23 -7.26 -12.22
CA VAL A 108 8.96 -8.41 -11.68
C VAL A 108 7.94 -9.38 -11.08
N ARG A 109 7.87 -10.60 -11.62
CA ARG A 109 6.87 -11.58 -11.19
C ARG A 109 7.41 -12.47 -10.06
N PRO A 110 6.56 -12.94 -9.14
CA PRO A 110 6.97 -13.96 -8.19
C PRO A 110 7.49 -15.22 -8.90
N GLY A 111 8.68 -15.67 -8.51
CA GLY A 111 9.28 -16.94 -8.94
C GLY A 111 8.79 -18.12 -8.10
N THR A 112 9.28 -19.31 -8.44
CA THR A 112 8.84 -20.59 -7.85
C THR A 112 9.28 -20.80 -6.40
N THR A 113 10.29 -20.07 -5.93
CA THR A 113 10.85 -20.24 -4.58
C THR A 113 10.30 -19.24 -3.57
N ILE A 114 9.36 -18.37 -3.99
CA ILE A 114 8.73 -17.42 -3.09
C ILE A 114 8.01 -18.16 -1.96
N LYS A 115 8.34 -17.76 -0.73
CA LYS A 115 7.76 -18.33 0.49
C LYS A 115 6.25 -18.04 0.58
N SER A 116 5.52 -18.91 1.26
CA SER A 116 4.09 -18.75 1.52
C SER A 116 3.75 -17.65 2.52
N THR A 117 4.74 -17.16 3.27
CA THR A 117 4.58 -16.07 4.24
C THR A 117 4.98 -14.73 3.64
N ALA A 118 4.33 -13.67 4.09
CA ALA A 118 4.59 -12.29 3.69
C ALA A 118 6.05 -11.89 3.91
N TRP A 119 6.56 -11.08 2.98
CA TRP A 119 7.91 -10.54 3.06
C TRP A 119 7.99 -9.44 4.13
N GLY A 120 8.99 -9.52 5.00
CA GLY A 120 9.11 -8.62 6.15
C GLY A 120 10.53 -8.40 6.65
N PRO A 121 10.68 -7.65 7.76
CA PRO A 121 11.97 -7.23 8.27
C PRO A 121 12.95 -8.39 8.48
N GLY A 122 14.19 -8.20 8.05
CA GLY A 122 15.27 -9.19 8.13
C GLY A 122 15.29 -10.20 6.99
N GLN A 123 14.31 -10.17 6.08
CA GLN A 123 14.27 -11.04 4.91
C GLN A 123 14.78 -10.33 3.66
N TYR A 124 15.28 -11.12 2.71
CA TYR A 124 15.66 -10.64 1.40
C TYR A 124 14.81 -11.27 0.30
N LEU A 125 14.76 -10.58 -0.83
CA LEU A 125 14.30 -11.10 -2.11
C LEU A 125 15.39 -10.85 -3.14
N VAL A 126 15.41 -11.69 -4.17
CA VAL A 126 16.44 -11.63 -5.22
C VAL A 126 15.75 -11.44 -6.56
N ILE A 127 16.19 -10.46 -7.34
CA ILE A 127 15.70 -10.20 -8.69
C ILE A 127 16.75 -10.63 -9.70
N TYR A 128 16.34 -11.44 -10.67
CA TYR A 128 17.14 -11.79 -11.84
C TYR A 128 16.25 -12.17 -13.04
N GLU A 129 16.86 -12.26 -14.22
CA GLU A 129 16.17 -12.57 -15.47
C GLU A 129 16.24 -14.06 -15.80
N THR A 130 15.09 -14.72 -15.86
CA THR A 130 14.90 -16.12 -16.25
C THR A 130 14.05 -16.13 -17.51
N PRO A 131 14.47 -16.67 -18.67
CA PRO A 131 13.57 -16.77 -19.83
C PRO A 131 12.22 -17.38 -19.43
N PRO A 132 11.08 -16.69 -19.66
CA PRO A 132 10.87 -15.58 -20.60
C PRO A 132 10.82 -14.15 -19.98
N GLY A 133 11.24 -13.91 -18.75
CA GLY A 133 11.13 -12.59 -18.12
C GLY A 133 11.98 -12.36 -16.87
N THR A 134 11.58 -11.36 -16.08
CA THR A 134 12.25 -10.99 -14.83
C THR A 134 11.43 -11.45 -13.64
N TYR A 135 12.08 -12.12 -12.69
CA TYR A 135 11.42 -12.78 -11.58
C TYR A 135 12.05 -12.42 -10.24
N LEU A 136 11.28 -12.67 -9.19
CA LEU A 136 11.61 -12.42 -7.79
C LEU A 136 11.66 -13.74 -7.03
N TYR A 137 12.73 -13.98 -6.28
CA TYR A 137 12.96 -15.24 -5.57
C TYR A 137 13.29 -15.00 -4.09
N SER A 138 13.12 -16.02 -3.25
CA SER A 138 13.47 -15.96 -1.81
C SER A 138 14.82 -16.59 -1.47
N ASP A 139 15.52 -17.10 -2.47
CA ASP A 139 16.83 -17.73 -2.42
C ASP A 139 17.73 -17.15 -3.53
N LEU A 140 19.03 -17.38 -3.38
CA LEU A 140 20.01 -17.02 -4.41
C LEU A 140 19.94 -18.07 -5.54
N PRO A 141 20.13 -17.67 -6.80
CA PRO A 141 20.21 -18.61 -7.90
C PRO A 141 21.39 -19.57 -7.70
N THR A 142 21.18 -20.84 -8.04
CA THR A 142 22.28 -21.80 -8.22
C THR A 142 22.99 -21.47 -9.54
N VAL A 143 24.33 -21.46 -9.49
CA VAL A 143 25.28 -21.03 -10.54
C VAL A 143 24.86 -21.40 -11.98
N ASP A 144 25.25 -20.56 -12.95
CA ASP A 144 25.18 -20.73 -14.41
C ASP A 144 23.86 -20.44 -15.14
N MET A 145 22.84 -19.92 -14.48
CA MET A 145 21.56 -19.74 -15.17
C MET A 145 21.36 -18.32 -15.71
N GLU A 146 21.48 -17.26 -14.92
CA GLU A 146 20.64 -16.08 -15.20
C GLU A 146 21.23 -14.78 -14.64
N ILE A 147 21.45 -13.79 -15.52
CA ILE A 147 22.31 -12.63 -15.26
C ILE A 147 21.58 -11.35 -15.63
N LEU A 148 21.50 -10.41 -14.70
CA LEU A 148 21.24 -9.01 -15.04
C LEU A 148 22.53 -8.42 -15.62
N LYS A 149 22.43 -7.73 -16.75
CA LYS A 149 23.60 -7.13 -17.42
C LYS A 149 24.27 -6.10 -16.51
N SER A 150 25.58 -5.93 -16.65
CA SER A 150 26.33 -4.86 -15.99
C SER A 150 25.87 -3.50 -16.52
N ASP A 151 25.11 -2.76 -15.70
CA ASP A 151 24.58 -1.44 -16.03
C ASP A 151 23.77 -0.83 -14.85
N ASP A 152 23.16 0.33 -15.06
CA ASP A 152 22.28 1.01 -14.12
C ASP A 152 20.80 0.58 -14.25
N TYR A 153 20.25 0.07 -13.15
CA TYR A 153 18.86 -0.35 -13.01
C TYR A 153 18.13 0.53 -12.00
N THR A 154 16.80 0.59 -12.11
CA THR A 154 15.95 1.22 -11.09
C THR A 154 14.87 0.26 -10.64
N VAL A 155 14.79 -0.01 -9.33
CA VAL A 155 13.72 -0.80 -8.72
C VAL A 155 12.67 0.13 -8.14
N GLN A 156 11.41 -0.08 -8.50
CA GLN A 156 10.26 0.61 -7.94
C GLN A 156 9.41 -0.36 -7.14
N ILE A 157 8.99 0.04 -5.94
CA ILE A 157 8.09 -0.74 -5.10
C ILE A 157 6.79 0.05 -4.97
N ILE A 158 5.67 -0.57 -5.35
CA ILE A 158 4.36 0.08 -5.43
C ILE A 158 3.39 -0.69 -4.54
N ASP A 159 2.68 0.01 -3.67
CA ASP A 159 1.55 -0.54 -2.93
C ASP A 159 0.34 -0.68 -3.86
N THR A 160 -0.06 -1.91 -4.17
CA THR A 160 -1.12 -2.19 -5.16
C THR A 160 -2.52 -1.95 -4.61
N LYS A 161 -2.70 -1.94 -3.28
CA LYS A 161 -4.01 -1.68 -2.68
C LYS A 161 -4.42 -0.22 -2.84
N VAL A 162 -3.46 0.70 -2.68
CA VAL A 162 -3.69 2.16 -2.75
C VAL A 162 -3.08 2.83 -3.98
N ASN A 163 -2.37 2.08 -4.82
CA ASN A 163 -1.66 2.58 -6.01
C ASN A 163 -0.64 3.69 -5.69
N VAL A 164 0.15 3.51 -4.64
CA VAL A 164 1.17 4.48 -4.20
C VAL A 164 2.57 3.93 -4.42
N LEU A 165 3.44 4.73 -5.04
CA LEU A 165 4.87 4.43 -5.13
C LEU A 165 5.51 4.58 -3.74
N LEU A 166 6.00 3.48 -3.19
CA LEU A 166 6.66 3.44 -1.88
C LEU A 166 8.13 3.82 -1.98
N HIS A 167 8.84 3.26 -2.98
CA HIS A 167 10.28 3.44 -3.15
C HIS A 167 10.69 3.50 -4.61
N THR A 168 11.74 4.26 -4.89
CA THR A 168 12.52 4.22 -6.14
C THR A 168 13.99 4.08 -5.75
N LEU A 169 14.58 2.93 -6.10
CA LEU A 169 15.91 2.52 -5.65
C LEU A 169 16.81 2.33 -6.87
N PRO A 170 17.81 3.22 -7.08
CA PRO A 170 18.81 3.00 -8.12
C PRO A 170 19.76 1.88 -7.70
N VAL A 171 20.14 1.03 -8.64
CA VAL A 171 21.09 -0.07 -8.44
C VAL A 171 22.05 -0.13 -9.62
N LYS A 172 23.34 -0.04 -9.34
CA LYS A 172 24.38 -0.21 -10.34
C LYS A 172 24.96 -1.61 -10.25
N ILE A 173 24.86 -2.38 -11.33
CA ILE A 173 25.51 -3.67 -11.45
C ILE A 173 26.93 -3.43 -12.01
N PRO A 174 27.99 -3.89 -11.33
CA PRO A 174 29.38 -3.62 -11.70
C PRO A 174 29.82 -4.36 -12.96
#